data_AF-A0A831RWL9-F1
#
_entry.id   AF-A0A831RWL9-F1
#
_cell.length_a   1.000
_cell.length_b   1.000
_cell.length_c   1.000
_cell.angle_alpha   90.00
_cell.angle_beta   90.00
_cell.angle_gamma   90.00
#
_symmetry.space_group_name_H-M   'P 1'
#
loop_
_entity.id
_entity.type
_entity.pdbx_description
1 polymer ?
#
loop_
_entity_poly.entity_id
_entity_poly.type
_entity_poly.pdbx_seq_one_letter_code
_entity_poly.pdbx_strand_id
1 'polypeptide(L)'
;MLKSALMIALLFSAFVAWAEERPRLVLQITVDALRGDLPDRFRNVTGEGGFRYLMNKGIHYTNANYQHANTETIVGHASLATGAVPAAHGMVGNVWFDREKDRLVYNIEDPDYHLLSEGADVNRKTE
;
A
#
# COMPACT_ATOMS: atom_id res chain seq x y z
N MET A 1 -48.51 -7.51 -24.24
CA MET A 1 -48.05 -8.42 -23.16
C MET A 1 -46.84 -9.25 -23.59
N LEU A 2 -46.88 -9.98 -24.71
CA LEU A 2 -45.73 -10.79 -25.19
C LEU A 2 -44.47 -10.00 -25.52
N LYS A 3 -44.61 -8.81 -26.14
CA LYS A 3 -43.48 -7.89 -26.44
C LYS A 3 -42.81 -7.31 -25.17
N SER A 4 -43.61 -7.06 -24.14
CA SER A 4 -43.13 -6.53 -22.85
C SER A 4 -42.38 -7.59 -22.03
N ALA A 5 -42.84 -8.85 -22.08
CA ALA A 5 -42.15 -9.98 -21.46
C ALA A 5 -40.80 -10.29 -22.13
N LEU A 6 -40.72 -10.14 -23.46
CA LEU A 6 -39.48 -10.31 -24.23
C LEU A 6 -38.43 -9.25 -23.87
N MET A 7 -38.85 -8.00 -23.64
CA MET A 7 -37.96 -6.90 -23.28
C MET A 7 -37.39 -7.05 -21.86
N ILE A 8 -38.17 -7.61 -20.92
CA ILE A 8 -37.72 -7.93 -19.56
C ILE A 8 -36.74 -9.11 -19.55
N ALA A 9 -36.96 -10.14 -20.39
CA ALA A 9 -36.03 -11.25 -20.54
C ALA A 9 -34.67 -10.82 -21.13
N LEU A 10 -34.67 -9.88 -22.10
CA LEU A 10 -33.45 -9.29 -22.67
C LEU A 10 -32.66 -8.44 -21.66
N LEU A 11 -33.35 -7.75 -20.74
CA LEU A 11 -32.70 -6.99 -19.65
C LEU A 11 -32.07 -7.92 -18.60
N PHE A 12 -32.65 -9.10 -18.35
CA PHE A 12 -32.06 -10.10 -17.43
C PHE A 12 -30.87 -10.86 -18.03
N SER A 13 -30.81 -11.04 -19.37
CA SER A 13 -29.66 -11.66 -20.04
C SER A 13 -28.41 -10.79 -20.12
N ALA A 14 -28.50 -9.48 -19.84
CA ALA A 14 -27.35 -8.59 -19.78
C ALA A 14 -26.56 -8.71 -18.45
N PHE A 15 -27.10 -9.42 -17.46
CA PHE A 15 -26.44 -9.78 -16.20
C PHE A 15 -25.68 -11.11 -16.30
N VAL A 16 -25.25 -11.53 -17.50
CA VAL A 16 -24.25 -12.60 -17.60
C VAL A 16 -23.01 -12.08 -16.90
N ALA A 17 -22.74 -12.68 -15.75
CA ALA A 17 -21.59 -12.44 -14.91
C ALA A 17 -20.33 -12.30 -15.77
N TRP A 18 -19.75 -11.11 -15.75
CA TRP A 18 -18.37 -10.93 -16.14
C TRP A 18 -17.59 -11.73 -15.10
N ALA A 19 -17.25 -12.96 -15.44
CA ALA A 19 -16.28 -13.74 -14.69
C ALA A 19 -14.98 -12.94 -14.80
N GLU A 20 -14.76 -12.06 -13.84
CA GLU A 20 -13.56 -11.24 -13.76
C GLU A 20 -12.38 -12.21 -13.69
N GLU A 21 -11.59 -12.26 -14.75
CA GLU A 21 -10.39 -13.10 -14.80
C GLU A 21 -9.51 -12.69 -13.62
N ARG A 22 -9.43 -13.57 -12.62
CA ARG A 22 -8.68 -13.28 -11.40
C ARG A 22 -7.21 -13.07 -11.77
N PRO A 23 -6.60 -11.94 -11.37
CA PRO A 23 -5.18 -11.73 -11.61
C PRO A 23 -4.36 -12.87 -11.00
N ARG A 24 -3.46 -13.45 -11.80
CA ARG A 24 -2.55 -14.51 -11.32
C ARG A 24 -1.47 -13.98 -10.38
N LEU A 25 -1.21 -12.68 -10.44
CA LEU A 25 -0.23 -11.97 -9.63
C LEU A 25 -0.76 -10.57 -9.33
N VAL A 26 -0.69 -10.17 -8.07
CA VAL A 26 -0.83 -8.77 -7.64
C VAL A 26 0.55 -8.32 -7.17
N LEU A 27 1.09 -7.29 -7.81
CA LEU A 27 2.37 -6.71 -7.46
C LEU A 27 2.13 -5.34 -6.80
N GLN A 28 2.32 -5.27 -5.49
CA GLN A 28 2.30 -4.02 -4.74
C GLN A 28 3.73 -3.45 -4.70
N ILE A 29 3.89 -2.22 -5.19
CA ILE A 29 5.17 -1.50 -5.20
C ILE A 29 4.99 -0.23 -4.36
N THR A 30 5.78 -0.09 -3.31
CA THR A 30 5.89 1.14 -2.52
C THR A 30 7.28 1.74 -2.75
N VAL A 31 7.34 3.00 -3.15
CA VAL A 31 8.60 3.74 -3.31
C VAL A 31 8.75 4.67 -2.12
N ASP A 32 9.77 4.42 -1.29
CA ASP A 32 9.98 5.20 -0.07
C ASP A 32 10.26 6.68 -0.39
N ALA A 33 9.69 7.57 0.43
CA ALA A 33 9.78 9.02 0.30
C ALA A 33 9.36 9.61 -1.06
N LEU A 34 8.61 8.88 -1.90
CA LEU A 34 8.11 9.40 -3.18
C LEU A 34 6.88 10.32 -2.95
N ARG A 35 7.12 11.63 -2.92
CA ARG A 35 6.04 12.62 -2.84
C ARG A 35 5.19 12.63 -4.11
N GLY A 36 3.87 12.80 -3.96
CA GLY A 36 2.89 12.59 -5.03
C GLY A 36 3.04 13.49 -6.27
N ASP A 37 3.69 14.65 -6.17
CA ASP A 37 3.95 15.55 -7.31
C ASP A 37 5.18 15.17 -8.13
N LEU A 38 6.09 14.35 -7.59
CA LEU A 38 7.39 14.07 -8.22
C LEU A 38 7.26 13.33 -9.57
N PRO A 39 6.38 12.32 -9.73
CA PRO A 39 6.22 11.63 -11.01
C PRO A 39 5.85 12.59 -12.16
N ASP A 40 4.94 13.54 -11.91
CA ASP A 40 4.55 14.55 -12.88
C ASP A 40 5.65 15.61 -13.08
N ARG A 41 6.28 16.08 -12.00
CA ARG A 41 7.37 17.06 -12.06
C ARG A 41 8.53 16.60 -12.93
N PHE A 42 8.87 15.30 -12.88
CA PHE A 42 9.97 14.69 -13.64
C PHE A 42 9.49 13.93 -14.89
N ARG A 43 8.26 14.17 -15.35
CA ARG A 43 7.67 13.47 -16.51
C ARG A 43 8.48 13.59 -17.81
N ASN A 44 9.23 14.67 -17.98
CA ASN A 44 10.04 14.93 -19.18
C ASN A 44 11.38 14.16 -19.22
N VAL A 45 11.83 13.65 -18.07
CA VAL A 45 13.10 12.91 -17.95
C VAL A 45 12.89 11.42 -17.63
N THR A 46 11.63 10.99 -17.50
CA THR A 46 11.26 9.59 -17.26
C THR A 46 10.85 8.90 -18.56
N GLY A 47 11.24 7.64 -18.73
CA GLY A 47 10.89 6.83 -19.90
C GLY A 47 9.46 6.31 -19.89
N GLU A 48 8.96 5.87 -21.05
CA GLU A 48 7.56 5.45 -21.23
C GLU A 48 7.17 4.20 -20.43
N GLY A 49 8.12 3.32 -20.08
CA GLY A 49 7.84 2.02 -19.43
C GLY A 49 7.71 2.02 -17.90
N GLY A 50 7.86 3.17 -17.24
CA GLY A 50 7.84 3.29 -15.76
C GLY A 50 6.60 4.01 -15.24
N PHE A 51 6.80 5.08 -14.45
CA PHE A 51 5.71 5.91 -13.93
C PHE A 51 4.74 6.38 -15.02
N ARG A 52 5.27 6.77 -16.20
CA ARG A 52 4.45 7.19 -17.34
C ARG A 52 3.50 6.09 -17.83
N TYR A 53 3.96 4.85 -17.90
CA TYR A 53 3.11 3.71 -18.24
C TYR A 53 1.95 3.58 -17.24
N LEU A 54 2.27 3.56 -15.94
CA LEU A 54 1.29 3.40 -14.87
C LEU A 54 0.25 4.54 -14.87
N MET A 55 0.68 5.79 -15.09
CA MET A 55 -0.21 6.95 -15.11
C MET A 55 -1.07 7.03 -16.38
N ASN A 56 -0.53 6.65 -17.54
CA ASN A 56 -1.25 6.73 -18.82
C ASN A 56 -2.17 5.53 -19.07
N LYS A 57 -1.89 4.37 -18.47
CA LYS A 57 -2.62 3.11 -18.71
C LYS A 57 -3.35 2.56 -17.48
N GLY A 58 -3.07 3.10 -16.30
CA GLY A 58 -3.72 2.71 -15.05
C GLY A 58 -4.71 3.75 -14.54
N ILE A 59 -5.12 3.56 -13.29
CA ILE A 59 -5.93 4.52 -12.53
C ILE A 59 -4.96 5.32 -11.64
N HIS A 60 -4.99 6.64 -11.77
CA HIS A 60 -4.13 7.54 -11.02
C HIS A 60 -4.95 8.36 -10.02
N TYR A 61 -4.73 8.13 -8.72
CA TYR A 61 -5.34 8.90 -7.64
C TYR A 61 -4.46 10.09 -7.28
N THR A 62 -4.89 11.30 -7.64
CA THR A 62 -4.13 12.55 -7.43
C THR A 62 -4.34 13.20 -6.05
N ASN A 63 -5.32 12.72 -5.28
CA ASN A 63 -5.64 13.20 -3.94
C ASN A 63 -5.68 12.05 -2.92
N ALA A 64 -4.64 11.22 -2.91
CA ALA A 64 -4.45 10.15 -1.94
C ALA A 64 -3.57 10.65 -0.78
N ASN A 65 -4.02 10.45 0.47
CA ASN A 65 -3.31 10.91 1.66
C ASN A 65 -3.34 9.82 2.74
N TYR A 66 -2.23 9.68 3.48
CA TYR A 66 -2.21 8.90 4.71
C TYR A 66 -3.21 9.48 5.71
N GLN A 67 -4.07 8.62 6.28
CA GLN A 67 -5.08 9.00 7.26
C GLN A 67 -4.54 8.93 8.70
N HIS A 68 -3.22 9.02 8.87
CA HIS A 68 -2.53 8.98 10.15
C HIS A 68 -1.43 10.06 10.21
N ALA A 69 -1.12 10.52 11.41
CA ALA A 69 -0.20 11.64 11.62
C ALA A 69 1.27 11.25 11.46
N ASN A 70 1.67 10.06 11.94
CA ASN A 70 3.05 9.63 11.80
C ASN A 70 3.29 9.06 10.40
N THR A 71 4.07 9.75 9.57
CA THR A 71 4.39 9.36 8.19
C THR A 71 5.78 8.72 8.10
N GLU A 72 6.17 7.94 9.10
CA GLU A 72 7.35 7.08 9.08
C GLU A 72 7.14 5.82 8.23
N THR A 73 8.25 5.21 7.81
CA THR A 73 8.30 4.09 6.87
C THR A 73 7.43 2.91 7.31
N ILE A 74 7.64 2.34 8.50
CA ILE A 74 6.90 1.12 8.90
C ILE A 74 5.40 1.38 9.06
N VAL A 75 5.04 2.59 9.52
CA VAL A 75 3.65 3.00 9.74
C VAL A 75 2.90 3.01 8.41
N GLY A 76 3.47 3.67 7.40
CA GLY A 76 2.90 3.72 6.05
C GLY A 76 2.84 2.35 5.39
N HIS A 77 3.90 1.53 5.51
CA HIS A 77 3.92 0.19 4.91
C HIS A 77 2.87 -0.74 5.52
N ALA A 78 2.74 -0.77 6.85
CA ALA A 78 1.72 -1.56 7.53
C ALA A 78 0.30 -1.10 7.14
N SER A 79 0.07 0.22 7.08
CA SER A 79 -1.22 0.76 6.63
C SER A 79 -1.55 0.37 5.18
N LEU A 80 -0.59 0.44 4.25
CA LEU A 80 -0.80 0.05 2.85
C LEU A 80 -1.06 -1.45 2.69
N ALA A 81 -0.39 -2.31 3.47
CA ALA A 81 -0.53 -3.76 3.36
C ALA A 81 -1.80 -4.31 4.03
N THR A 82 -2.32 -3.61 5.06
CA THR A 82 -3.45 -4.10 5.86
C THR A 82 -4.76 -3.36 5.60
N GLY A 83 -4.71 -2.15 5.05
CA GLY A 83 -5.86 -1.25 4.95
C GLY A 83 -6.32 -0.69 6.30
N ALA A 84 -5.56 -0.90 7.38
CA ALA A 84 -5.86 -0.44 8.72
C ALA A 84 -5.05 0.82 9.09
N VAL A 85 -5.46 1.54 10.14
CA VAL A 85 -4.72 2.67 10.70
C VAL A 85 -3.77 2.21 11.83
N PRO A 86 -2.78 3.02 12.24
CA PRO A 86 -1.83 2.66 13.30
C PRO A 86 -2.47 2.23 14.61
N ALA A 87 -3.58 2.86 14.99
CA ALA A 87 -4.35 2.48 16.18
C ALA A 87 -4.93 1.06 16.11
N ALA A 88 -5.10 0.48 14.92
CA ALA A 88 -5.62 -0.86 14.70
C ALA A 88 -4.51 -1.90 14.44
N HIS A 89 -3.47 -1.55 13.66
CA HIS A 89 -2.38 -2.48 13.34
C HIS A 89 -1.16 -2.40 14.28
N GLY A 90 -1.14 -1.47 15.24
CA GLY A 90 -0.12 -1.41 16.31
C GLY A 90 1.24 -0.82 15.91
N MET A 91 1.61 -0.82 14.63
CA MET A 91 2.83 -0.16 14.14
C MET A 91 2.71 1.37 14.19
N VAL A 92 3.24 2.00 15.24
CA VAL A 92 3.10 3.45 15.52
C VAL A 92 4.32 4.30 15.15
N GLY A 93 5.46 3.69 14.89
CA GLY A 93 6.71 4.34 14.52
C GLY A 93 7.80 3.30 14.22
N ASN A 94 8.90 3.72 13.61
CA ASN A 94 10.06 2.89 13.35
C ASN A 94 10.74 2.47 14.66
N VAL A 95 10.75 3.38 15.64
CA VAL A 95 11.21 3.14 17.01
C VAL A 95 10.17 3.77 17.95
N TRP A 96 9.81 3.09 19.03
CA TRP A 96 8.96 3.66 20.08
C TRP A 96 9.43 3.24 21.47
N PHE A 97 8.99 3.97 22.49
CA PHE A 97 9.27 3.61 23.87
C PHE A 97 8.26 2.56 24.36
N ASP A 98 8.76 1.39 24.73
CA ASP A 98 7.99 0.33 25.37
C ASP A 98 8.06 0.51 26.89
N ARG A 99 6.91 0.79 27.50
CA ARG A 99 6.79 1.07 28.93
C ARG A 99 6.96 -0.18 29.80
N GLU A 100 6.67 -1.36 29.28
CA GLU A 100 6.83 -2.62 30.02
C GLU A 100 8.30 -3.04 30.04
N LYS A 101 9.03 -2.76 28.95
CA LYS A 101 10.47 -3.03 28.84
C LYS A 101 11.36 -1.90 29.33
N ASP A 102 10.80 -0.71 29.59
CA ASP A 102 11.50 0.52 30.01
C ASP A 102 12.65 0.91 29.06
N ARG A 103 12.42 0.78 27.75
CA ARG A 103 13.40 1.12 26.72
C ARG A 103 12.74 1.45 25.38
N LEU A 104 13.55 2.01 24.48
CA LEU A 104 13.18 2.09 23.07
C LEU A 104 13.23 0.68 22.45
N VAL A 105 12.30 0.42 21.53
CA VAL A 105 12.17 -0.83 20.77
C VAL A 105 12.11 -0.50 19.29
N TYR A 106 12.80 -1.29 18.48
CA TYR A 106 12.75 -1.18 17.02
C TYR A 106 11.60 -2.04 16.46
N ASN A 107 10.97 -1.55 15.39
CA ASN A 107 9.69 -2.07 14.91
C ASN A 107 9.67 -3.54 14.45
N ILE A 108 10.80 -4.06 13.97
CA ILE A 108 10.96 -5.45 13.55
C ILE A 108 11.96 -6.20 14.42
N GLU A 109 12.28 -5.69 15.62
CA GLU A 109 13.12 -6.45 16.54
C GLU A 109 12.42 -7.76 16.91
N ASP A 110 13.19 -8.85 16.91
CA ASP A 110 12.75 -10.15 17.41
C ASP A 110 13.87 -10.71 18.30
N PRO A 111 13.64 -10.95 19.61
CA PRO A 111 14.67 -11.47 20.49
C PRO A 111 15.09 -12.90 20.14
N ASP A 112 14.25 -13.64 19.41
CA ASP A 112 14.51 -15.03 19.02
C ASP A 112 15.28 -15.13 17.69
N TYR A 113 15.28 -14.06 16.88
CA TYR A 113 15.85 -14.08 15.53
C TYR A 113 16.55 -12.76 15.14
N HIS A 114 17.75 -12.89 14.59
CA HIS A 114 18.52 -11.78 14.06
C HIS A 114 18.18 -11.45 12.60
N LEU A 115 18.37 -10.20 12.22
CA LEU A 115 18.28 -9.79 10.82
C LEU A 115 19.45 -10.34 10.01
N LEU A 116 19.16 -10.87 8.81
CA LEU A 116 20.16 -11.49 7.94
C LEU A 116 21.09 -10.47 7.27
N SER A 117 20.65 -9.22 7.17
CA SER A 117 21.43 -8.14 6.56
C SER A 117 22.49 -7.63 7.52
N GLU A 118 23.75 -7.58 7.06
CA GLU A 118 24.87 -7.08 7.86
C GLU A 118 24.61 -5.64 8.30
N GLY A 119 24.68 -5.38 9.62
CA GLY A 119 24.49 -4.06 10.20
C GLY A 119 23.04 -3.55 10.22
N ALA A 120 22.07 -4.38 9.87
CA ALA A 120 20.64 -4.02 9.93
C ALA A 120 20.00 -4.32 11.30
N ASP A 121 20.68 -5.09 12.16
CA ASP A 121 20.18 -5.46 13.49
C ASP A 121 20.14 -4.27 14.46
N VAL A 122 19.35 -4.40 15.52
CA VAL A 122 19.04 -3.33 16.48
C VAL A 122 20.32 -2.78 17.11
N ASN A 123 20.57 -1.50 16.92
CA ASN A 123 21.70 -0.82 17.54
C ASN A 123 21.30 -0.29 18.92
N ARG A 124 21.51 -1.12 19.95
CA ARG A 124 21.21 -0.79 21.36
C ARG A 124 21.85 0.48 21.93
N LYS A 125 22.72 1.16 21.19
CA LYS A 125 23.29 2.46 21.59
C LYS A 125 22.49 3.65 21.07
N THR A 126 21.71 3.45 20.00
CA THR A 126 20.93 4.49 19.31
C THR A 126 19.44 4.19 19.29
N GLU A 127 19.07 2.95 19.59
CA GLU A 127 17.74 2.34 19.66
C GLU A 127 17.60 1.60 20.99
#